data_AF-A0A7S0RM21-F1
#
_entry.id   AF-A0A7S0RM21-F1
#
_cell.length_a   1.000
_cell.length_b   1.000
_cell.length_c   1.000
_cell.angle_alpha   90.00
_cell.angle_beta   90.00
_cell.angle_gamma   90.00
#
_symmetry.space_group_name_H-M   'P 1'
#
loop_
_entity.id
_entity.type
_entity.pdbx_description
1 polymer ?
#
loop_
_entity_poly.entity_id
_entity_poly.type
_entity_poly.pdbx_seq_one_letter_code
_entity_poly.pdbx_strand_id
1 'polypeptide(L)'
;MMSHDAERMARPLEVRNRVVFDALDPPPQPFGGDSGAASSAAAAAAAVGPPPSQSAASGVTYKDGTLPPPYYVVEGETDETLVFESRFESGNLRRAIQVYDHEYDLILRPDINTRGHTQWFYFSVSNTRKGVPYKLNIINMVKSDSLFQAGMQPLVCSEKEAVASGRMWLRNGINTSYYQNNIKRKNGHYYYTFTCTYQFPHDHDTVYVAYCYPYTYSDLQRYLRALEEDPKRRLRFRRRVLCQTLAGNNCDLLTITSFGGDAESLKHRRGVVVTGRVHPGESNASWMMKGALDFLTGPSLDAKILRDNFVFKVVPMLNPDGVINGNYRCSLAGVDLNRIWHDPNKKLHPTIYHTKMMVRRLMEDREVTMFCDFHGHSRKKNVFMYGCERKSGKGALSGAPIERMTGSAVQGARLLERVFPCALWHTAPDIFAFQDCNFKVQKAKENTARVVLWRECALV
;
A
#
# COMPACT_ATOMS: atom_id res chain seq x y z
N MET A 1 0.09 7.32 -30.59
CA MET A 1 0.90 8.50 -30.21
C MET A 1 0.26 9.83 -30.59
N MET A 2 -0.81 9.87 -31.41
CA MET A 2 -1.39 11.13 -31.91
C MET A 2 -2.83 11.46 -31.47
N SER A 3 -3.63 10.55 -30.90
CA SER A 3 -5.09 10.80 -30.84
C SER A 3 -5.54 11.85 -29.81
N HIS A 4 -4.95 11.88 -28.60
CA HIS A 4 -5.46 12.73 -27.51
C HIS A 4 -5.11 14.23 -27.72
N ASP A 5 -3.87 14.52 -28.10
CA ASP A 5 -3.45 15.88 -28.47
C ASP A 5 -4.11 16.33 -29.80
N ALA A 6 -4.33 15.42 -30.76
CA ALA A 6 -5.04 15.74 -32.00
C ALA A 6 -6.53 16.05 -31.79
N GLU A 7 -7.21 15.33 -30.88
CA GLU A 7 -8.61 15.63 -30.51
C GLU A 7 -8.73 17.04 -29.91
N ARG A 8 -7.76 17.46 -29.09
CA ARG A 8 -7.71 18.82 -28.53
C ARG A 8 -7.46 19.88 -29.59
N MET A 9 -6.57 19.61 -30.53
CA MET A 9 -6.31 20.50 -31.66
C MET A 9 -7.48 20.56 -32.65
N ALA A 10 -8.31 19.52 -32.72
CA ALA A 10 -9.48 19.47 -33.58
C ALA A 10 -10.68 20.27 -33.02
N ARG A 11 -10.79 20.41 -31.69
CA ARG A 11 -11.89 21.14 -31.01
C ARG A 11 -11.37 22.18 -30.00
N PRO A 12 -10.57 23.16 -30.45
CA PRO A 12 -9.93 24.12 -29.54
C PRO A 12 -10.93 25.08 -28.87
N LEU A 13 -12.06 25.37 -29.54
CA LEU A 13 -13.08 26.29 -29.04
C LEU A 13 -13.97 25.68 -27.94
N GLU A 14 -13.95 24.36 -27.77
CA GLU A 14 -14.73 23.64 -26.76
C GLU A 14 -13.95 23.42 -25.44
N VAL A 15 -12.67 23.81 -25.41
CA VAL A 15 -11.79 23.55 -24.25
C VAL A 15 -12.13 24.50 -23.10
N ARG A 16 -12.55 23.94 -21.96
CA ARG A 16 -12.89 24.71 -20.74
C ARG A 16 -11.68 25.09 -19.88
N ASN A 17 -10.75 24.16 -19.67
CA ASN A 17 -9.58 24.31 -18.79
C ASN A 17 -9.90 24.83 -17.37
N ARG A 18 -11.03 24.40 -16.80
CA ARG A 18 -11.48 24.85 -15.47
C ARG A 18 -10.91 23.94 -14.38
N VAL A 19 -10.22 24.51 -13.39
CA VAL A 19 -9.79 23.75 -12.20
C VAL A 19 -11.01 23.51 -11.30
N VAL A 20 -11.34 22.24 -11.06
CA VAL A 20 -12.49 21.83 -10.22
C VAL A 20 -12.06 21.14 -8.93
N PHE A 21 -10.74 20.93 -8.74
CA PHE A 21 -10.18 20.48 -7.49
C PHE A 21 -8.69 20.80 -7.42
N ASP A 22 -8.23 21.28 -6.26
CA ASP A 22 -6.81 21.38 -5.91
C ASP A 22 -6.63 21.04 -4.41
N ALA A 23 -5.74 20.10 -4.10
CA ALA A 23 -5.56 19.60 -2.73
C ALA A 23 -4.66 20.48 -1.82
N LEU A 24 -4.05 21.55 -2.33
CA LEU A 24 -3.15 22.47 -1.58
C LEU A 24 -3.73 23.88 -1.54
N ASP A 25 -4.57 24.26 -2.51
CA ASP A 25 -5.31 25.51 -2.47
C ASP A 25 -6.68 25.25 -1.82
N PRO A 26 -6.92 25.68 -0.57
CA PRO A 26 -8.27 25.61 -0.02
C PRO A 26 -9.21 26.47 -0.87
N PRO A 27 -10.51 26.12 -0.98
CA PRO A 27 -11.47 26.97 -1.68
C PRO A 27 -11.47 28.38 -1.08
N PRO A 28 -11.73 29.42 -1.89
CA PRO A 28 -11.85 30.78 -1.38
C PRO A 28 -12.90 30.83 -0.26
N GLN A 29 -12.52 31.34 0.91
CA GLN A 29 -13.46 31.47 2.02
C GLN A 29 -14.55 32.48 1.66
N PRO A 30 -15.84 32.17 1.92
CA PRO A 30 -16.88 33.19 1.87
C PRO A 30 -16.60 34.21 2.98
N PHE A 31 -16.66 35.49 2.64
CA PHE A 31 -16.54 36.59 3.59
C PHE A 31 -17.60 36.45 4.70
N GLY A 32 -17.13 36.38 5.96
CA GLY A 32 -17.77 36.80 7.21
C GLY A 32 -19.25 36.48 7.46
N GLY A 33 -19.51 35.60 8.44
CA GLY A 33 -20.82 35.48 9.09
C GLY A 33 -20.76 34.58 10.33
N ASP A 34 -20.95 35.17 11.50
CA ASP A 34 -20.96 34.55 12.84
C ASP A 34 -22.15 33.58 13.07
N SER A 35 -22.08 32.83 14.18
CA SER A 35 -23.04 31.88 14.79
C SER A 35 -22.78 30.39 14.46
N GLY A 36 -22.85 29.42 15.37
CA GLY A 36 -23.31 29.31 16.75
C GLY A 36 -23.45 27.80 17.05
N ALA A 37 -22.96 27.34 18.20
CA ALA A 37 -22.81 25.90 18.50
C ALA A 37 -24.13 25.15 18.75
N ALA A 38 -24.19 23.85 18.41
CA ALA A 38 -24.98 22.86 19.14
C ALA A 38 -24.46 21.43 18.92
N SER A 39 -24.24 20.71 20.01
CA SER A 39 -23.87 19.29 20.09
C SER A 39 -25.11 18.43 20.37
N SER A 40 -25.13 17.18 19.89
CA SER A 40 -25.85 16.10 20.57
C SER A 40 -25.34 14.72 20.13
N ALA A 41 -25.06 13.87 21.12
CA ALA A 41 -24.67 12.48 20.98
C ALA A 41 -25.90 11.55 20.91
N ALA A 42 -25.76 10.40 20.25
CA ALA A 42 -26.61 9.23 20.46
C ALA A 42 -25.86 7.93 20.08
N ALA A 43 -26.23 6.85 20.76
CA ALA A 43 -25.43 5.68 21.05
C ALA A 43 -25.64 4.48 20.11
N ALA A 44 -24.80 3.46 20.33
CA ALA A 44 -24.59 2.24 19.56
C ALA A 44 -25.79 1.29 19.40
N ALA A 45 -25.78 0.56 18.27
CA ALA A 45 -26.28 -0.80 18.18
C ALA A 45 -25.43 -1.61 17.19
N ALA A 46 -25.04 -2.81 17.60
CA ALA A 46 -24.15 -3.71 16.88
C ALA A 46 -24.90 -4.55 15.83
N ALA A 47 -24.46 -4.46 14.57
CA ALA A 47 -24.63 -5.49 13.54
C ALA A 47 -23.65 -5.20 12.40
N VAL A 48 -23.26 -6.24 11.67
CA VAL A 48 -22.29 -6.22 10.55
C VAL A 48 -22.77 -5.23 9.46
N GLY A 49 -22.23 -4.01 9.47
CA GLY A 49 -22.56 -2.93 8.54
C GLY A 49 -21.36 -2.49 7.68
N PRO A 50 -21.58 -1.66 6.64
CA PRO A 50 -20.54 -1.20 5.71
C PRO A 50 -19.43 -0.45 6.47
N PRO A 51 -18.21 -0.28 5.92
CA PRO A 51 -17.18 0.43 6.66
C PRO A 51 -17.70 1.82 7.02
N PRO A 52 -17.36 2.30 8.23
CA PRO A 52 -17.83 3.59 8.68
C PRO A 52 -17.44 4.64 7.63
N SER A 53 -18.39 5.48 7.26
CA SER A 53 -18.11 6.80 6.72
C SER A 53 -16.89 7.35 7.45
N GLN A 54 -15.79 7.58 6.73
CA GLN A 54 -14.51 8.00 7.31
C GLN A 54 -14.57 9.46 7.80
N SER A 55 -15.44 9.77 8.76
CA SER A 55 -15.47 11.08 9.41
C SER A 55 -14.60 11.14 10.68
N ALA A 56 -13.80 10.11 10.97
CA ALA A 56 -12.89 10.13 12.11
C ALA A 56 -11.64 9.27 11.89
N ALA A 57 -10.73 9.71 11.02
CA ALA A 57 -9.29 9.53 11.15
C ALA A 57 -8.52 10.13 9.94
N SER A 58 -7.70 11.15 10.22
CA SER A 58 -6.57 11.63 9.39
C SER A 58 -6.86 12.28 8.02
N GLY A 59 -8.02 12.93 7.86
CA GLY A 59 -8.16 14.01 6.86
C GLY A 59 -7.46 15.30 7.33
N VAL A 60 -7.14 16.20 6.40
CA VAL A 60 -6.82 17.60 6.77
C VAL A 60 -8.06 18.11 7.48
N THR A 61 -7.94 18.41 8.78
CA THR A 61 -9.00 19.01 9.57
C THR A 61 -8.57 20.42 9.92
N TYR A 62 -9.51 21.36 9.92
CA TYR A 62 -9.27 22.65 10.56
C TYR A 62 -8.99 22.43 12.06
N LYS A 63 -8.44 23.44 12.73
CA LYS A 63 -8.13 23.36 14.18
C LYS A 63 -9.35 23.02 15.05
N ASP A 64 -10.56 23.24 14.53
CA ASP A 64 -11.85 22.94 15.15
C ASP A 64 -12.38 21.52 14.87
N GLY A 65 -11.63 20.70 14.10
CA GLY A 65 -12.01 19.34 13.76
C GLY A 65 -12.92 19.21 12.54
N THR A 66 -13.29 20.31 11.87
CA THR A 66 -14.11 20.27 10.65
C THR A 66 -13.28 19.91 9.42
N LEU A 67 -13.89 19.19 8.48
CA LEU A 67 -13.28 18.91 7.17
C LEU A 67 -13.34 20.17 6.30
N PRO A 68 -12.31 20.45 5.50
CA PRO A 68 -12.36 21.56 4.56
C PRO A 68 -13.51 21.35 3.57
N PRO A 69 -14.26 22.41 3.23
CA PRO A 69 -15.36 22.29 2.29
C PRO A 69 -14.84 21.78 0.94
N PRO A 70 -15.71 21.14 0.12
CA PRO A 70 -15.36 20.76 -1.25
C PRO A 70 -14.75 21.94 -2.00
N TYR A 71 -13.74 21.67 -2.83
CA TYR A 71 -13.10 22.72 -3.63
C TYR A 71 -14.10 23.36 -4.62
N TYR A 72 -14.93 22.53 -5.23
CA TYR A 72 -15.99 22.95 -6.14
C TYR A 72 -17.35 22.77 -5.47
N VAL A 73 -18.17 23.82 -5.50
CA VAL A 73 -19.55 23.82 -5.01
C VAL A 73 -20.48 23.71 -6.21
N VAL A 74 -21.41 22.76 -6.17
CA VAL A 74 -22.34 22.50 -7.27
C VAL A 74 -23.35 23.66 -7.37
N GLU A 75 -23.46 24.27 -8.54
CA GLU A 75 -24.34 25.43 -8.81
C GLU A 75 -25.72 24.98 -9.31
N GLY A 76 -26.53 24.40 -8.41
CA GLY A 76 -27.90 23.97 -8.70
C GLY A 76 -28.00 22.60 -9.40
N GLU A 77 -29.23 22.19 -9.73
CA GLU A 77 -29.51 20.82 -10.20
C GLU A 77 -28.96 20.51 -11.60
N THR A 78 -28.80 21.54 -12.45
CA THR A 78 -28.30 21.42 -13.82
C THR A 78 -26.78 21.37 -13.91
N ASP A 79 -26.06 21.57 -12.79
CA ASP A 79 -24.61 21.48 -12.79
C ASP A 79 -24.17 20.01 -12.78
N GLU A 80 -23.57 19.58 -13.88
CA GLU A 80 -23.09 18.21 -14.11
C GLU A 80 -21.58 18.04 -13.85
N THR A 81 -20.96 19.04 -13.24
CA THR A 81 -19.54 19.03 -12.91
C THR A 81 -19.26 18.02 -11.81
N LEU A 82 -18.30 17.11 -12.06
CA LEU A 82 -17.85 16.18 -11.02
C LEU A 82 -17.09 16.92 -9.93
N VAL A 83 -17.41 16.61 -8.68
CA VAL A 83 -16.72 17.12 -7.51
C VAL A 83 -15.69 16.09 -7.06
N PHE A 84 -14.40 16.45 -7.07
CA PHE A 84 -13.32 15.56 -6.67
C PHE A 84 -12.90 15.83 -5.22
N GLU A 85 -12.48 14.77 -4.52
CA GLU A 85 -11.89 14.88 -3.18
C GLU A 85 -10.81 13.80 -2.96
N SER A 86 -9.75 14.15 -2.22
CA SER A 86 -8.70 13.21 -1.81
C SER A 86 -8.03 13.56 -0.48
N ARG A 87 -8.56 14.52 0.28
CA ARG A 87 -8.04 14.99 1.58
C ARG A 87 -8.49 14.09 2.72
N PHE A 88 -8.33 12.78 2.53
CA PHE A 88 -8.62 11.72 3.49
C PHE A 88 -7.43 10.75 3.55
N GLU A 89 -7.45 9.83 4.52
CA GLU A 89 -6.36 8.89 4.75
C GLU A 89 -6.02 8.08 3.49
N SER A 90 -4.74 7.99 3.15
CA SER A 90 -4.24 7.33 1.91
C SER A 90 -4.71 7.98 0.60
N GLY A 91 -5.46 9.08 0.65
CA GLY A 91 -5.93 9.79 -0.54
C GLY A 91 -4.76 10.39 -1.33
N ASN A 92 -4.84 10.27 -2.66
CA ASN A 92 -3.89 10.90 -3.59
C ASN A 92 -4.59 11.31 -4.89
N LEU A 93 -4.89 12.60 -4.95
CA LEU A 93 -5.10 13.39 -6.15
C LEU A 93 -4.59 14.81 -5.81
N ARG A 94 -3.80 15.43 -6.69
CA ARG A 94 -3.29 16.79 -6.48
C ARG A 94 -4.26 17.82 -7.04
N ARG A 95 -4.76 17.58 -8.25
CA ARG A 95 -5.58 18.52 -9.01
C ARG A 95 -6.46 17.80 -10.03
N ALA A 96 -7.67 18.30 -10.24
CA ALA A 96 -8.54 17.92 -11.35
C ALA A 96 -8.89 19.15 -12.20
N ILE A 97 -8.73 19.02 -13.52
CA ILE A 97 -8.97 20.07 -14.50
C ILE A 97 -10.03 19.55 -15.47
N GLN A 98 -11.19 20.18 -15.48
CA GLN A 98 -12.22 19.92 -16.47
C GLN A 98 -11.79 20.53 -17.80
N VAL A 99 -11.50 19.67 -18.77
CA VAL A 99 -11.05 20.07 -20.11
C VAL A 99 -12.22 20.13 -21.09
N TYR A 100 -13.21 19.24 -20.95
CA TYR A 100 -14.50 19.26 -21.63
C TYR A 100 -15.61 18.92 -20.64
N ASP A 101 -16.88 19.00 -21.05
CA ASP A 101 -18.06 18.79 -20.20
C ASP A 101 -17.95 17.54 -19.31
N HIS A 102 -17.52 16.41 -19.89
CA HIS A 102 -17.33 15.14 -19.18
C HIS A 102 -15.91 14.56 -19.31
N GLU A 103 -14.90 15.41 -19.57
CA GLU A 103 -13.51 14.98 -19.64
C GLU A 103 -12.63 15.77 -18.67
N TYR A 104 -11.79 15.06 -17.91
CA TYR A 104 -10.97 15.62 -16.86
C TYR A 104 -9.52 15.16 -16.94
N ASP A 105 -8.60 16.11 -16.87
CA ASP A 105 -7.18 15.84 -16.63
C ASP A 105 -6.89 15.87 -15.13
N LEU A 106 -6.34 14.77 -14.65
CA LEU A 106 -6.02 14.50 -13.27
C LEU A 106 -4.51 14.47 -13.07
N ILE A 107 -4.05 15.18 -12.04
CA ILE A 107 -2.65 15.23 -11.66
C ILE A 107 -2.54 14.59 -10.28
N LEU A 108 -1.68 13.59 -10.13
CA LEU A 108 -1.38 12.98 -8.84
C LEU A 108 -0.34 13.80 -8.07
N ARG A 109 -0.37 13.69 -6.75
CA ARG A 109 0.68 14.25 -5.89
C ARG A 109 1.90 13.33 -5.95
N PRO A 110 3.12 13.87 -6.16
CA PRO A 110 4.35 13.14 -5.90
C PRO A 110 4.46 12.77 -4.42
N ASP A 111 5.16 11.68 -4.12
CA ASP A 111 5.46 11.29 -2.74
C ASP A 111 6.10 12.47 -2.01
N ILE A 112 5.67 12.68 -0.77
CA ILE A 112 6.15 13.78 0.08
C ILE A 112 7.68 13.79 0.14
N ASN A 113 8.25 14.99 0.03
CA ASN A 113 9.69 15.24 0.03
C ASN A 113 10.46 14.54 -1.11
N THR A 114 9.76 14.11 -2.17
CA THR A 114 10.39 13.61 -3.41
C THR A 114 10.11 14.53 -4.59
N ARG A 115 10.90 14.37 -5.65
CA ARG A 115 10.74 15.13 -6.91
C ARG A 115 10.16 14.31 -8.06
N GLY A 116 9.56 13.14 -7.79
CA GLY A 116 8.98 12.36 -8.89
C GLY A 116 8.62 10.90 -8.65
N HIS A 117 8.46 10.44 -7.41
CA HIS A 117 7.77 9.17 -7.19
C HIS A 117 6.27 9.41 -7.16
N THR A 118 5.52 8.82 -8.08
CA THR A 118 4.04 8.82 -8.06
C THR A 118 3.52 7.67 -8.92
N GLN A 119 2.42 7.05 -8.51
CA GLN A 119 1.71 5.99 -9.23
C GLN A 119 0.40 5.64 -8.52
N TRP A 120 0.39 5.77 -7.19
CA TRP A 120 -0.79 5.56 -6.35
C TRP A 120 -1.80 6.69 -6.57
N PHE A 121 -3.05 6.30 -6.80
CA PHE A 121 -4.18 7.21 -6.80
C PHE A 121 -5.27 6.61 -5.92
N TYR A 122 -5.92 7.48 -5.16
CA TYR A 122 -7.10 7.16 -4.37
C TYR A 122 -7.86 8.47 -4.12
N PHE A 123 -9.02 8.62 -4.74
CA PHE A 123 -9.83 9.84 -4.66
C PHE A 123 -11.31 9.46 -4.78
N SER A 124 -12.20 10.35 -4.34
CA SER A 124 -13.63 10.25 -4.63
C SER A 124 -14.03 11.24 -5.72
N VAL A 125 -15.07 10.86 -6.45
CA VAL A 125 -15.84 11.73 -7.32
C VAL A 125 -17.28 11.72 -6.84
N SER A 126 -17.93 12.87 -6.79
CA SER A 126 -19.35 12.99 -6.49
C SER A 126 -20.05 13.88 -7.51
N ASN A 127 -21.36 14.06 -7.36
CA ASN A 127 -22.23 14.67 -8.36
C ASN A 127 -22.23 13.90 -9.70
N THR A 128 -22.18 12.56 -9.61
CA THR A 128 -22.22 11.70 -10.80
C THR A 128 -23.57 11.79 -11.51
N ARG A 129 -23.57 11.64 -12.83
CA ARG A 129 -24.80 11.48 -13.63
C ARG A 129 -24.88 10.06 -14.20
N LYS A 130 -26.04 9.43 -14.05
CA LYS A 130 -26.27 8.04 -14.43
C LYS A 130 -26.13 7.89 -15.94
N GLY A 131 -25.34 6.90 -16.36
CA GLY A 131 -25.16 6.55 -17.77
C GLY A 131 -24.33 7.55 -18.60
N VAL A 132 -23.98 8.71 -18.05
CA VAL A 132 -23.12 9.68 -18.72
C VAL A 132 -21.67 9.16 -18.75
N PRO A 133 -21.01 9.14 -19.93
CA PRO A 133 -19.62 8.72 -20.04
C PRO A 133 -18.66 9.83 -19.61
N TYR A 134 -17.94 9.61 -18.50
CA TYR A 134 -16.90 10.50 -18.01
C TYR A 134 -15.51 9.96 -18.32
N LYS A 135 -14.69 10.72 -19.04
CA LYS A 135 -13.31 10.36 -19.37
C LYS A 135 -12.33 11.00 -18.38
N LEU A 136 -11.59 10.18 -17.65
CA LEU A 136 -10.60 10.63 -16.67
C LEU A 136 -9.19 10.27 -17.18
N ASN A 137 -8.32 11.28 -17.29
CA ASN A 137 -6.94 11.14 -17.74
C ASN A 137 -5.98 11.45 -16.59
N ILE A 138 -5.29 10.46 -16.03
CA ILE A 138 -4.19 10.71 -15.09
C ILE A 138 -2.91 10.95 -15.89
N ILE A 139 -2.45 12.20 -15.97
CA ILE A 139 -1.44 12.66 -16.96
C ILE A 139 0.01 12.66 -16.47
N ASN A 140 0.27 12.37 -15.19
CA ASN A 140 1.63 12.45 -14.62
C ASN A 140 2.16 11.11 -14.07
N MET A 141 1.76 9.99 -14.66
CA MET A 141 2.27 8.67 -14.29
C MET A 141 3.75 8.53 -14.70
N VAL A 142 4.57 7.86 -13.88
CA VAL A 142 6.03 7.84 -14.10
C VAL A 142 6.58 6.51 -14.61
N LYS A 143 5.78 5.44 -14.55
CA LYS A 143 6.21 4.12 -14.99
C LYS A 143 6.04 3.97 -16.49
N SER A 144 7.05 3.41 -17.15
CA SER A 144 6.98 3.16 -18.59
C SER A 144 6.11 1.95 -18.96
N ASP A 145 5.76 1.12 -17.99
CA ASP A 145 4.98 -0.10 -18.17
C ASP A 145 4.04 -0.28 -16.98
N SER A 146 2.81 -0.73 -17.27
CA SER A 146 1.71 -0.91 -16.33
C SER A 146 0.75 -1.97 -16.83
N LEU A 147 0.19 -2.77 -15.90
CA LEU A 147 -0.89 -3.71 -16.23
C LEU A 147 -2.15 -3.03 -16.81
N PHE A 148 -2.29 -1.71 -16.68
CA PHE A 148 -3.31 -0.94 -17.41
C PHE A 148 -3.17 -1.07 -18.94
N GLN A 149 -1.96 -1.26 -19.47
CA GLN A 149 -1.75 -1.59 -20.89
C GLN A 149 -2.28 -2.98 -21.27
N ALA A 150 -2.39 -3.87 -20.29
CA ALA A 150 -2.86 -5.24 -20.43
C ALA A 150 -4.33 -5.42 -19.98
N GLY A 151 -5.12 -4.34 -19.98
CA GLY A 151 -6.55 -4.37 -19.67
C GLY A 151 -6.90 -4.44 -18.18
N MET A 152 -5.95 -4.22 -17.27
CA MET A 152 -6.30 -4.04 -15.86
C MET A 152 -7.25 -2.84 -15.73
N GLN A 153 -8.33 -3.02 -14.98
CA GLN A 153 -9.23 -1.92 -14.62
C GLN A 153 -8.92 -1.40 -13.22
N PRO A 154 -9.10 -0.09 -12.98
CA PRO A 154 -9.01 0.51 -11.65
C PRO A 154 -10.12 -0.04 -10.75
N LEU A 155 -9.96 0.14 -9.44
CA LEU A 155 -10.99 -0.24 -8.48
C LEU A 155 -11.92 0.95 -8.22
N VAL A 156 -13.20 0.64 -8.17
CA VAL A 156 -14.29 1.59 -7.98
C VAL A 156 -15.17 1.11 -6.82
N CYS A 157 -15.56 2.03 -5.95
CA CYS A 157 -16.52 1.78 -4.87
C CYS A 157 -17.58 2.88 -4.87
N SER A 158 -18.79 2.55 -5.28
CA SER A 158 -19.96 3.43 -5.21
C SER A 158 -20.61 3.29 -3.84
N GLU A 159 -20.91 4.40 -3.17
CA GLU A 159 -21.59 4.37 -1.87
C GLU A 159 -23.01 3.80 -2.01
N LYS A 160 -23.76 4.19 -3.06
CA LYS A 160 -25.09 3.66 -3.33
C LYS A 160 -25.09 2.15 -3.65
N GLU A 161 -24.17 1.68 -4.49
CA GLU A 161 -24.03 0.24 -4.79
C GLU A 161 -23.59 -0.56 -3.56
N ALA A 162 -22.70 -0.01 -2.73
CA ALA A 162 -22.26 -0.67 -1.51
C ALA A 162 -23.42 -0.88 -0.53
N VAL A 163 -24.31 0.11 -0.39
CA VAL A 163 -25.53 -0.01 0.40
C VAL A 163 -26.50 -1.03 -0.21
N ALA A 164 -26.72 -1.00 -1.53
CA ALA A 164 -27.71 -1.84 -2.19
C ALA A 164 -27.28 -3.33 -2.28
N SER A 165 -26.01 -3.60 -2.55
CA SER A 165 -25.51 -4.95 -2.86
C SER A 165 -24.62 -5.57 -1.77
N GLY A 166 -24.18 -4.77 -0.79
CA GLY A 166 -23.15 -5.16 0.19
C GLY A 166 -21.75 -5.32 -0.41
N ARG A 167 -21.55 -5.06 -1.70
CA ARG A 167 -20.25 -5.15 -2.39
C ARG A 167 -19.65 -3.77 -2.52
N MET A 168 -18.43 -3.61 -2.01
CA MET A 168 -17.74 -2.32 -2.05
C MET A 168 -16.90 -2.12 -3.32
N TRP A 169 -15.76 -2.81 -3.39
CA TRP A 169 -14.72 -2.55 -4.39
C TRP A 169 -14.87 -3.49 -5.56
N LEU A 170 -15.06 -2.94 -6.75
CA LEU A 170 -15.18 -3.67 -8.01
C LEU A 170 -14.19 -3.11 -9.02
N ARG A 171 -13.70 -3.97 -9.92
CA ARG A 171 -12.95 -3.51 -11.08
C ARG A 171 -13.93 -2.98 -12.11
N ASN A 172 -13.79 -1.72 -12.47
CA ASN A 172 -14.68 -1.08 -13.43
C ASN A 172 -13.94 0.01 -14.21
N GLY A 173 -14.44 0.33 -15.41
CA GLY A 173 -13.83 1.26 -16.34
C GLY A 173 -13.78 0.69 -17.75
N ILE A 174 -14.21 1.46 -18.73
CA ILE A 174 -14.18 1.09 -20.14
C ILE A 174 -13.16 1.95 -20.89
N ASN A 175 -12.76 1.52 -22.09
CA ASN A 175 -11.81 2.24 -22.94
C ASN A 175 -10.50 2.62 -22.22
N THR A 176 -9.95 1.68 -21.44
CA THR A 176 -8.72 1.90 -20.69
C THR A 176 -7.51 1.93 -21.61
N SER A 177 -6.62 2.90 -21.44
CA SER A 177 -5.33 2.94 -22.17
C SER A 177 -4.23 3.56 -21.30
N TYR A 178 -2.98 3.19 -21.59
CA TYR A 178 -1.80 3.70 -20.88
C TYR A 178 -0.65 3.92 -21.85
N TYR A 179 -0.24 5.18 -22.03
CA TYR A 179 0.71 5.58 -23.07
C TYR A 179 1.61 6.73 -22.61
N GLN A 180 2.79 6.85 -23.23
CA GLN A 180 3.69 7.98 -22.99
C GLN A 180 3.10 9.26 -23.57
N ASN A 181 3.18 10.37 -22.83
CA ASN A 181 2.70 11.68 -23.28
C ASN A 181 3.85 12.65 -23.56
N ASN A 182 3.51 13.86 -23.99
CA ASN A 182 4.48 14.90 -24.37
C ASN A 182 4.93 15.79 -23.20
N ILE A 183 4.52 15.48 -21.96
CA ILE A 183 4.86 16.26 -20.77
C ILE A 183 6.25 15.85 -20.28
N LYS A 184 7.25 16.71 -20.49
CA LYS A 184 8.63 16.49 -20.04
C LYS A 184 8.77 16.62 -18.53
N ARG A 185 9.53 15.69 -17.96
CA ARG A 185 10.00 15.70 -16.58
C ARG A 185 11.34 16.43 -16.50
N LYS A 186 11.67 16.92 -15.31
CA LYS A 186 12.95 17.60 -15.04
C LYS A 186 14.19 16.73 -15.31
N ASN A 187 14.04 15.41 -15.30
CA ASN A 187 15.12 14.46 -15.58
C ASN A 187 15.21 14.07 -17.07
N GLY A 188 14.54 14.77 -17.98
CA GLY A 188 14.57 14.53 -19.43
C GLY A 188 13.65 13.41 -19.92
N HIS A 189 13.09 12.59 -19.03
CA HIS A 189 12.07 11.61 -19.39
C HIS A 189 10.69 12.27 -19.56
N TYR A 190 9.73 11.54 -20.13
CA TYR A 190 8.35 12.00 -20.23
C TYR A 190 7.47 11.32 -19.17
N TYR A 191 6.33 11.93 -18.89
CA TYR A 191 5.25 11.26 -18.15
C TYR A 191 4.47 10.31 -19.07
N TYR A 192 3.63 9.52 -18.43
CA TYR A 192 2.66 8.63 -19.05
C TYR A 192 1.25 9.06 -18.62
N THR A 193 0.29 8.83 -19.51
CA THR A 193 -1.13 9.04 -19.26
C THR A 193 -1.82 7.69 -19.07
N PHE A 194 -2.56 7.54 -17.98
CA PHE A 194 -3.59 6.52 -17.84
C PHE A 194 -4.95 7.16 -18.16
N THR A 195 -5.68 6.64 -19.13
CA THR A 195 -7.04 7.09 -19.45
C THR A 195 -8.04 5.98 -19.17
N CYS A 196 -9.21 6.33 -18.66
CA CYS A 196 -10.32 5.43 -18.44
C CYS A 196 -11.64 6.20 -18.55
N THR A 197 -12.64 5.59 -19.19
CA THR A 197 -14.00 6.12 -19.22
C THR A 197 -14.86 5.40 -18.18
N TYR A 198 -15.64 6.15 -17.42
CA TYR A 198 -16.57 5.64 -16.42
C TYR A 198 -18.00 6.00 -16.81
N GLN A 199 -18.90 5.05 -16.66
CA GLN A 199 -20.35 5.29 -16.68
C GLN A 199 -20.86 4.90 -15.31
N PHE A 200 -21.32 5.89 -14.54
CA PHE A 200 -21.78 5.66 -13.19
C PHE A 200 -23.22 5.10 -13.20
N PRO A 201 -23.54 4.14 -12.31
CA PRO A 201 -24.86 3.52 -12.27
C PRO A 201 -25.95 4.39 -11.63
N HIS A 202 -25.55 5.43 -10.89
CA HIS A 202 -26.44 6.27 -10.07
C HIS A 202 -26.18 7.76 -10.29
N ASP A 203 -27.25 8.55 -10.26
CA ASP A 203 -27.19 10.01 -10.15
C ASP A 203 -26.81 10.42 -8.74
N HIS A 204 -26.08 11.53 -8.59
CA HIS A 204 -25.69 12.11 -7.31
C HIS A 204 -25.12 11.09 -6.32
N ASP A 205 -24.23 10.23 -6.81
CA ASP A 205 -23.51 9.25 -5.99
C ASP A 205 -22.14 9.80 -5.62
N THR A 206 -21.54 9.20 -4.59
CA THR A 206 -20.12 9.35 -4.29
C THR A 206 -19.42 8.05 -4.63
N VAL A 207 -18.43 8.14 -5.50
CA VAL A 207 -17.71 7.00 -6.05
C VAL A 207 -16.23 7.17 -5.78
N TYR A 208 -15.63 6.20 -5.09
CA TYR A 208 -14.19 6.16 -4.85
C TYR A 208 -13.49 5.41 -5.97
N VAL A 209 -12.35 5.94 -6.43
CA VAL A 209 -11.49 5.35 -7.46
C VAL A 209 -10.10 5.13 -6.88
N ALA A 210 -9.57 3.91 -6.99
CA ALA A 210 -8.29 3.53 -6.39
C ALA A 210 -7.42 2.65 -7.31
N TYR A 211 -6.09 2.79 -7.16
CA TYR A 211 -5.11 2.01 -7.92
C TYR A 211 -5.12 0.51 -7.56
N CYS A 212 -5.29 0.20 -6.28
CA CYS A 212 -5.42 -1.14 -5.72
C CYS A 212 -6.34 -1.07 -4.49
N TYR A 213 -6.79 -2.21 -3.97
CA TYR A 213 -7.73 -2.26 -2.83
C TYR A 213 -7.12 -1.48 -1.67
N PRO A 214 -7.70 -0.33 -1.26
CA PRO A 214 -7.12 0.45 -0.19
C PRO A 214 -7.01 -0.38 1.09
N TYR A 215 -5.94 -0.10 1.84
CA TYR A 215 -5.74 -0.63 3.18
C TYR A 215 -4.97 0.45 3.92
N THR A 216 -5.71 1.21 4.73
CA THR A 216 -5.22 2.39 5.44
C THR A 216 -4.46 2.00 6.71
N TYR A 217 -3.78 2.96 7.34
CA TYR A 217 -3.18 2.73 8.65
C TYR A 217 -4.28 2.54 9.70
N SER A 218 -5.38 3.30 9.63
CA SER A 218 -6.55 3.10 10.50
C SER A 218 -7.16 1.71 10.37
N ASP A 219 -7.21 1.13 9.17
CA ASP A 219 -7.66 -0.25 8.96
C ASP A 219 -6.75 -1.24 9.68
N LEU A 220 -5.42 -1.05 9.60
CA LEU A 220 -4.47 -1.88 10.35
C LEU A 220 -4.75 -1.76 11.86
N GLN A 221 -4.84 -0.53 12.37
CA GLN A 221 -5.01 -0.28 13.79
C GLN A 221 -6.32 -0.90 14.32
N ARG A 222 -7.41 -0.79 13.56
CA ARG A 222 -8.71 -1.42 13.88
C ARG A 222 -8.63 -2.94 13.84
N TYR A 223 -7.99 -3.49 12.81
CA TYR A 223 -7.79 -4.93 12.69
C TYR A 223 -6.99 -5.50 13.86
N LEU A 224 -5.87 -4.87 14.22
CA LEU A 224 -5.04 -5.32 15.33
C LEU A 224 -5.79 -5.24 16.68
N ARG A 225 -6.55 -4.16 16.92
CA ARG A 225 -7.41 -4.05 18.11
C ARG A 225 -8.44 -5.17 18.18
N ALA A 226 -9.10 -5.48 17.07
CA ALA A 226 -10.07 -6.58 17.02
C ALA A 226 -9.42 -7.94 17.35
N LEU A 227 -8.16 -8.17 16.95
CA LEU A 227 -7.43 -9.37 17.36
C LEU A 227 -7.12 -9.40 18.86
N GLU A 228 -6.85 -8.23 19.47
CA GLU A 228 -6.56 -8.08 20.91
C GLU A 228 -7.84 -8.26 21.77
N GLU A 229 -8.99 -7.87 21.24
CA GLU A 229 -10.31 -8.00 21.86
C GLU A 229 -10.86 -9.44 21.76
N ASP A 230 -10.47 -10.21 20.74
CA ASP A 230 -10.88 -11.61 20.60
C ASP A 230 -10.25 -12.47 21.73
N PRO A 231 -11.09 -13.15 22.56
CA PRO A 231 -10.63 -13.85 23.76
C PRO A 231 -9.72 -15.03 23.47
N LYS A 232 -9.81 -15.64 22.27
CA LYS A 232 -8.97 -16.78 21.86
C LYS A 232 -7.72 -16.30 21.13
N ARG A 233 -7.84 -15.32 20.24
CA ARG A 233 -6.71 -14.81 19.44
C ARG A 233 -5.73 -14.01 20.28
N ARG A 234 -6.17 -13.20 21.24
CA ARG A 234 -5.30 -12.42 22.14
C ARG A 234 -4.31 -13.27 22.94
N LEU A 235 -4.60 -14.55 23.13
CA LEU A 235 -3.72 -15.50 23.81
C LEU A 235 -2.59 -16.03 22.91
N ARG A 236 -2.66 -15.80 21.60
CA ARG A 236 -1.75 -16.36 20.58
C ARG A 236 -0.75 -15.35 20.04
N PHE A 237 -0.87 -14.07 20.41
CA PHE A 237 0.10 -13.05 20.06
C PHE A 237 0.27 -11.98 21.14
N ARG A 238 1.33 -11.18 21.00
CA ARG A 238 1.58 -9.96 21.76
C ARG A 238 1.92 -8.84 20.80
N ARG A 239 1.24 -7.70 20.95
CA ARG A 239 1.52 -6.48 20.20
C ARG A 239 2.36 -5.53 21.04
N ARG A 240 3.31 -4.85 20.42
CA ARG A 240 4.04 -3.73 21.02
C ARG A 240 4.39 -2.70 19.96
N VAL A 241 4.64 -1.47 20.39
CA VAL A 241 5.23 -0.44 19.53
C VAL A 241 6.71 -0.76 19.34
N LEU A 242 7.14 -0.97 18.09
CA LEU A 242 8.55 -1.17 17.73
C LEU A 242 9.33 0.14 17.84
N CYS A 243 8.76 1.20 17.27
CA CYS A 243 9.24 2.57 17.28
C CYS A 243 8.12 3.51 16.81
N GLN A 244 8.35 4.81 16.93
CA GLN A 244 7.55 5.83 16.25
C GLN A 244 8.18 6.19 14.90
N THR A 245 7.34 6.56 13.94
CA THR A 245 7.74 7.07 12.63
C THR A 245 8.14 8.56 12.70
N LEU A 246 8.44 9.19 11.56
CA LEU A 246 8.80 10.62 11.52
C LEU A 246 7.65 11.53 11.91
N ALA A 247 6.42 11.17 11.55
CA ALA A 247 5.22 11.88 11.97
C ALA A 247 4.67 11.42 13.33
N GLY A 248 5.41 10.58 14.07
CA GLY A 248 5.00 10.11 15.41
C GLY A 248 4.01 8.95 15.42
N ASN A 249 3.65 8.37 14.27
CA ASN A 249 2.76 7.21 14.21
C ASN A 249 3.47 5.95 14.73
N ASN A 250 2.71 5.02 15.31
CA ASN A 250 3.28 3.77 15.81
C ASN A 250 3.60 2.81 14.66
N CYS A 251 4.83 2.30 14.63
CA CYS A 251 5.18 1.10 13.87
C CYS A 251 5.02 -0.11 14.79
N ASP A 252 4.04 -0.97 14.52
CA ASP A 252 3.70 -2.11 15.38
C ASP A 252 4.59 -3.34 15.11
N LEU A 253 4.97 -4.04 16.18
CA LEU A 253 5.55 -5.38 16.13
C LEU A 253 4.61 -6.37 16.83
N LEU A 254 4.30 -7.46 16.13
CA LEU A 254 3.58 -8.60 16.68
C LEU A 254 4.57 -9.74 16.94
N THR A 255 4.45 -10.37 18.11
CA THR A 255 5.10 -11.64 18.43
C THR A 255 4.03 -12.71 18.49
N ILE A 256 4.06 -13.71 17.61
CA ILE A 256 3.05 -14.76 17.52
C ILE A 256 3.71 -16.11 17.81
N THR A 257 3.22 -16.82 18.82
CA THR A 257 3.70 -18.13 19.26
C THR A 257 2.73 -18.70 20.30
N SER A 258 2.91 -19.95 20.72
CA SER A 258 2.17 -20.53 21.83
C SER A 258 2.83 -20.16 23.17
N PHE A 259 2.25 -19.22 23.91
CA PHE A 259 2.85 -18.74 25.18
C PHE A 259 2.68 -19.72 26.35
N GLY A 260 1.72 -20.64 26.27
CA GLY A 260 1.57 -21.73 27.25
C GLY A 260 2.43 -22.92 26.85
N GLY A 261 3.51 -23.16 27.57
CA GLY A 261 4.46 -24.25 27.36
C GLY A 261 5.62 -24.14 28.35
N ASP A 262 6.45 -25.17 28.46
CA ASP A 262 7.63 -25.11 29.32
C ASP A 262 8.62 -24.04 28.78
N ALA A 263 9.37 -23.39 29.69
CA ALA A 263 10.28 -22.30 29.33
C ALA A 263 11.44 -22.75 28.42
N GLU A 264 11.86 -24.02 28.49
CA GLU A 264 12.91 -24.58 27.66
C GLU A 264 12.43 -24.80 26.21
N SER A 265 11.21 -25.30 26.02
CA SER A 265 10.57 -25.44 24.71
C SER A 265 10.49 -24.09 23.99
N LEU A 266 10.19 -23.01 24.71
CA LEU A 266 10.14 -21.65 24.18
C LEU A 266 11.52 -21.13 23.74
N LYS A 267 12.61 -21.54 24.41
CA LYS A 267 13.99 -21.17 24.04
C LYS A 267 14.41 -21.84 22.74
N HIS A 268 14.04 -23.10 22.51
CA HIS A 268 14.45 -23.86 21.33
C HIS A 268 13.62 -23.61 20.06
N ARG A 269 12.48 -22.92 20.15
CA ARG A 269 11.69 -22.56 18.95
C ARG A 269 12.48 -21.67 18.00
N ARG A 270 12.42 -21.96 16.71
CA ARG A 270 13.06 -21.16 15.66
C ARG A 270 12.31 -19.85 15.41
N GLY A 271 13.01 -18.84 14.93
CA GLY A 271 12.45 -17.53 14.57
C GLY A 271 12.03 -17.47 13.10
N VAL A 272 10.92 -16.77 12.84
CA VAL A 272 10.51 -16.34 11.50
C VAL A 272 10.20 -14.86 11.55
N VAL A 273 10.73 -14.09 10.60
CA VAL A 273 10.47 -12.65 10.51
C VAL A 273 9.66 -12.36 9.26
N VAL A 274 8.55 -11.64 9.43
CA VAL A 274 7.70 -11.21 8.30
C VAL A 274 7.50 -9.70 8.38
N THR A 275 7.75 -9.01 7.28
CA THR A 275 7.49 -7.58 7.16
C THR A 275 6.58 -7.31 5.98
N GLY A 276 5.93 -6.14 5.99
CA GLY A 276 5.09 -5.74 4.87
C GLY A 276 5.01 -4.23 4.73
N ARG A 277 4.56 -3.82 3.54
CA ARG A 277 4.17 -2.44 3.23
C ARG A 277 5.25 -1.39 3.54
N VAL A 278 6.49 -1.71 3.17
CA VAL A 278 7.59 -0.73 3.16
C VAL A 278 7.41 0.32 2.06
N HIS A 279 6.84 -0.06 0.91
CA HIS A 279 6.36 0.88 -0.09
C HIS A 279 4.89 1.18 0.15
N PRO A 280 4.50 2.45 0.36
CA PRO A 280 3.15 2.79 0.75
C PRO A 280 2.08 2.53 -0.31
N GLY A 281 2.38 2.51 -1.60
CA GLY A 281 1.38 2.27 -2.64
C GLY A 281 1.04 0.79 -2.89
N GLU A 282 1.72 -0.14 -2.22
CA GLU A 282 1.60 -1.58 -2.46
C GLU A 282 0.57 -2.23 -1.51
N SER A 283 -0.70 -1.81 -1.61
CA SER A 283 -1.75 -2.19 -0.64
C SER A 283 -2.14 -3.65 -0.59
N ASN A 284 -1.95 -4.35 -1.70
CA ASN A 284 -2.05 -5.81 -1.76
C ASN A 284 -1.16 -6.51 -0.70
N ALA A 285 0.00 -5.94 -0.34
CA ALA A 285 0.87 -6.51 0.70
C ALA A 285 0.21 -6.51 2.09
N SER A 286 -0.59 -5.49 2.41
CA SER A 286 -1.33 -5.43 3.68
C SER A 286 -2.47 -6.44 3.73
N TRP A 287 -3.15 -6.70 2.60
CA TRP A 287 -4.15 -7.75 2.50
C TRP A 287 -3.55 -9.16 2.64
N MET A 288 -2.40 -9.40 2.01
CA MET A 288 -1.65 -10.65 2.22
C MET A 288 -1.20 -10.83 3.67
N MET A 289 -0.71 -9.74 4.29
CA MET A 289 -0.32 -9.73 5.69
C MET A 289 -1.51 -10.05 6.61
N LYS A 290 -2.69 -9.45 6.35
CA LYS A 290 -3.92 -9.76 7.10
C LYS A 290 -4.26 -11.25 7.02
N GLY A 291 -4.21 -11.86 5.83
CA GLY A 291 -4.45 -13.29 5.66
C GLY A 291 -3.47 -14.16 6.45
N ALA A 292 -2.17 -13.81 6.41
CA ALA A 292 -1.14 -14.49 7.20
C ALA A 292 -1.39 -14.38 8.71
N LEU A 293 -1.79 -13.19 9.20
CA LEU A 293 -2.12 -12.96 10.60
C LEU A 293 -3.39 -13.71 11.02
N ASP A 294 -4.43 -13.73 10.18
CA ASP A 294 -5.66 -14.48 10.43
C ASP A 294 -5.39 -15.98 10.55
N PHE A 295 -4.54 -16.53 9.67
CA PHE A 295 -4.11 -17.93 9.75
C PHE A 295 -3.27 -18.19 11.00
N LEU A 296 -2.19 -17.44 11.22
CA LEU A 296 -1.26 -17.64 12.33
C LEU A 296 -1.90 -17.41 13.70
N THR A 297 -2.96 -16.60 13.80
CA THR A 297 -3.72 -16.42 15.05
C THR A 297 -4.99 -17.28 15.08
N GLY A 298 -5.29 -18.02 14.02
CA GLY A 298 -6.46 -18.88 13.85
C GLY A 298 -6.39 -20.20 14.62
N PRO A 299 -7.52 -20.93 14.70
CA PRO A 299 -7.65 -22.15 15.50
C PRO A 299 -7.16 -23.42 14.80
N SER A 300 -6.73 -23.36 13.54
CA SER A 300 -6.33 -24.55 12.78
C SER A 300 -5.17 -25.30 13.44
N LEU A 301 -5.13 -26.61 13.23
CA LEU A 301 -4.05 -27.47 13.72
C LEU A 301 -2.70 -27.01 13.16
N ASP A 302 -2.63 -26.72 11.86
CA ASP A 302 -1.40 -26.24 11.21
C ASP A 302 -0.89 -24.94 11.84
N ALA A 303 -1.79 -23.98 12.11
CA ALA A 303 -1.41 -22.74 12.77
C ALA A 303 -0.93 -22.99 14.20
N LYS A 304 -1.53 -23.95 14.92
CA LYS A 304 -1.04 -24.37 16.24
C LYS A 304 0.35 -25.00 16.16
N ILE A 305 0.57 -25.93 15.23
CA ILE A 305 1.88 -26.57 15.01
C ILE A 305 2.94 -25.51 14.73
N LEU A 306 2.64 -24.53 13.87
CA LEU A 306 3.55 -23.42 13.60
C LEU A 306 3.85 -22.61 14.87
N ARG A 307 2.84 -22.26 15.66
CA ARG A 307 3.02 -21.51 16.92
C ARG A 307 3.80 -22.29 17.98
N ASP A 308 3.70 -23.62 17.99
CA ASP A 308 4.40 -24.50 18.92
C ASP A 308 5.87 -24.71 18.55
N ASN A 309 6.24 -24.48 17.28
CA ASN A 309 7.59 -24.70 16.77
C ASN A 309 8.35 -23.41 16.46
N PHE A 310 7.65 -22.29 16.28
CA PHE A 310 8.23 -21.02 15.86
C PHE A 310 7.80 -19.83 16.73
N VAL A 311 8.69 -18.84 16.77
CA VAL A 311 8.39 -17.47 17.22
C VAL A 311 8.37 -16.57 16.00
N PHE A 312 7.18 -16.12 15.62
CA PHE A 312 7.01 -15.17 14.52
C PHE A 312 7.17 -13.75 15.04
N LYS A 313 8.02 -12.96 14.39
CA LYS A 313 8.12 -11.51 14.56
C LYS A 313 7.57 -10.84 13.31
N VAL A 314 6.43 -10.17 13.44
CA VAL A 314 5.72 -9.59 12.31
C VAL A 314 5.64 -8.07 12.44
N VAL A 315 6.12 -7.34 11.43
CA VAL A 315 5.92 -5.88 11.29
C VAL A 315 4.95 -5.65 10.13
N PRO A 316 3.64 -5.48 10.41
CA PRO A 316 2.63 -5.49 9.35
C PRO A 316 2.72 -4.34 8.35
N MET A 317 3.27 -3.19 8.80
CA MET A 317 3.40 -1.98 8.00
C MET A 317 4.66 -1.21 8.38
N LEU A 318 5.68 -1.27 7.53
CA LEU A 318 6.96 -0.59 7.73
C LEU A 318 6.93 0.91 7.43
N ASN A 319 5.93 1.40 6.71
CA ASN A 319 5.82 2.81 6.33
C ASN A 319 4.43 3.42 6.61
N PRO A 320 4.00 3.51 7.88
CA PRO A 320 2.71 4.11 8.26
C PRO A 320 2.52 5.52 7.69
N ASP A 321 3.53 6.39 7.84
CA ASP A 321 3.41 7.79 7.41
C ASP A 321 3.17 7.91 5.90
N GLY A 322 3.91 7.14 5.10
CA GLY A 322 3.71 7.14 3.67
C GLY A 322 2.32 6.62 3.28
N VAL A 323 1.77 5.65 4.04
CA VAL A 323 0.42 5.11 3.79
C VAL A 323 -0.62 6.19 4.09
N ILE A 324 -0.57 6.80 5.28
CA ILE A 324 -1.48 7.89 5.68
C ILE A 324 -1.47 9.02 4.64
N ASN A 325 -0.30 9.37 4.12
CA ASN A 325 -0.13 10.45 3.16
C ASN A 325 -0.34 10.03 1.69
N GLY A 326 -0.82 8.82 1.40
CA GLY A 326 -1.08 8.41 0.01
C GLY A 326 0.17 8.43 -0.88
N ASN A 327 1.36 8.21 -0.32
CA ASN A 327 2.57 8.02 -1.10
C ASN A 327 2.51 6.69 -1.87
N TYR A 328 3.34 6.55 -2.89
CA TYR A 328 3.51 5.33 -3.65
C TYR A 328 4.73 4.50 -3.19
N ARG A 329 5.87 5.14 -2.97
CA ARG A 329 7.19 4.49 -2.85
C ARG A 329 7.93 4.85 -1.57
N CYS A 330 7.95 6.13 -1.23
CA CYS A 330 8.88 6.70 -0.26
C CYS A 330 8.25 6.99 1.09
N SER A 331 9.09 7.03 2.13
CA SER A 331 8.73 7.59 3.44
C SER A 331 8.75 9.12 3.43
N LEU A 332 8.38 9.76 4.54
CA LEU A 332 8.49 11.21 4.70
C LEU A 332 9.94 11.72 4.68
N ALA A 333 10.96 10.86 4.83
CA ALA A 333 12.34 11.24 4.60
C ALA A 333 12.67 11.46 3.10
N GLY A 334 11.71 11.24 2.19
CA GLY A 334 11.91 11.38 0.75
C GLY A 334 12.71 10.22 0.11
N VAL A 335 12.87 9.10 0.83
CA VAL A 335 13.66 7.94 0.37
C VAL A 335 12.84 6.66 0.30
N ASP A 336 13.22 5.77 -0.63
CA ASP A 336 12.76 4.37 -0.70
C ASP A 336 13.37 3.60 0.48
N LEU A 337 12.57 3.31 1.50
CA LEU A 337 13.02 2.61 2.72
C LEU A 337 13.62 1.23 2.43
N ASN A 338 13.23 0.57 1.33
CA ASN A 338 13.85 -0.68 0.89
C ASN A 338 15.16 -0.46 0.09
N ARG A 339 15.82 0.69 0.28
CA ARG A 339 17.22 0.95 -0.13
C ARG A 339 18.12 1.40 1.01
N ILE A 340 17.60 1.38 2.24
CA ILE A 340 18.24 1.97 3.41
C ILE A 340 18.69 0.90 4.43
N TRP A 341 18.54 -0.39 4.10
CA TRP A 341 18.80 -1.46 5.06
C TRP A 341 20.28 -1.63 5.42
N HIS A 342 21.21 -1.24 4.53
CA HIS A 342 22.64 -1.36 4.79
C HIS A 342 23.05 -0.52 6.00
N ASP A 343 22.72 0.78 6.00
CA ASP A 343 23.05 1.71 7.08
C ASP A 343 21.86 2.65 7.40
N PRO A 344 20.83 2.15 8.11
CA PRO A 344 19.68 2.96 8.45
C PRO A 344 20.01 3.92 9.60
N ASN A 345 19.82 5.22 9.39
CA ASN A 345 19.84 6.20 10.49
C ASN A 345 18.64 6.03 11.44
N LYS A 346 18.89 5.96 12.76
CA LYS A 346 17.86 5.79 13.80
C LYS A 346 16.77 6.87 13.80
N LYS A 347 17.12 8.14 13.51
CA LYS A 347 16.17 9.26 13.52
C LYS A 347 15.43 9.41 12.19
N LEU A 348 16.13 9.27 11.06
CA LEU A 348 15.54 9.46 9.73
C LEU A 348 14.78 8.23 9.21
N HIS A 349 15.20 7.03 9.62
CA HIS A 349 14.66 5.76 9.14
C HIS A 349 14.31 4.83 10.32
N PRO A 350 13.53 5.31 11.32
CA PRO A 350 13.33 4.60 12.57
C PRO A 350 12.76 3.19 12.36
N THR A 351 11.80 3.03 11.44
CA THR A 351 11.17 1.73 11.18
C THR A 351 12.15 0.69 10.65
N ILE A 352 13.08 1.09 9.76
CA ILE A 352 14.11 0.19 9.23
C ILE A 352 15.19 -0.09 10.26
N TYR A 353 15.67 0.95 10.97
CA TYR A 353 16.68 0.79 12.02
C TYR A 353 16.20 -0.18 13.10
N HIS A 354 15.02 0.07 13.68
CA HIS A 354 14.50 -0.73 14.77
C HIS A 354 14.09 -2.14 14.32
N THR A 355 13.62 -2.31 13.08
CA THR A 355 13.37 -3.66 12.52
C THR A 355 14.68 -4.43 12.38
N LYS A 356 15.73 -3.83 11.81
CA LYS A 356 17.05 -4.47 11.69
C LYS A 356 17.63 -4.86 13.04
N MET A 357 17.53 -3.99 14.05
CA MET A 357 17.96 -4.30 15.42
C MET A 357 17.12 -5.41 16.07
N MET A 358 15.81 -5.43 15.83
CA MET A 358 14.92 -6.49 16.30
C MET A 358 15.31 -7.86 15.71
N VAL A 359 15.64 -7.91 14.41
CA VAL A 359 16.13 -9.14 13.76
C VAL A 359 17.46 -9.59 14.38
N ARG A 360 18.44 -8.69 14.54
CA ARG A 360 19.74 -9.03 15.15
C ARG A 360 19.58 -9.59 16.57
N ARG A 361 18.78 -8.94 17.40
CA ARG A 361 18.49 -9.43 18.76
C ARG A 361 17.78 -10.78 18.75
N LEU A 362 16.82 -10.99 17.84
CA LEU A 362 16.16 -12.29 17.71
C LEU A 362 17.17 -13.40 17.40
N MET A 363 18.17 -13.11 16.57
CA MET A 363 19.22 -14.07 16.20
C MET A 363 20.23 -14.36 17.31
N GLU A 364 20.40 -13.45 18.26
CA GLU A 364 21.18 -13.71 19.48
C GLU A 364 20.44 -14.70 20.39
N ASP A 365 19.11 -14.64 20.41
CA ASP A 365 18.27 -15.47 21.26
C ASP A 365 17.95 -16.86 20.67
N ARG A 366 17.90 -17.00 19.33
CA ARG A 366 17.48 -18.24 18.63
C ARG A 366 17.90 -18.27 17.16
N GLU A 367 17.91 -19.47 16.58
CA GLU A 367 18.03 -19.62 15.12
C GLU A 367 16.84 -18.96 14.40
N VAL A 368 17.10 -18.09 13.42
CA VAL A 368 16.06 -17.50 12.55
C VAL A 368 16.13 -18.16 11.18
N THR A 369 15.05 -18.83 10.78
CA THR A 369 15.06 -19.68 9.57
C THR A 369 14.66 -18.96 8.30
N MET A 370 13.92 -17.84 8.41
CA MET A 370 13.36 -17.14 7.25
C MET A 370 13.09 -15.68 7.56
N PHE A 371 13.40 -14.81 6.60
CA PHE A 371 12.92 -13.43 6.54
C PHE A 371 12.09 -13.23 5.27
N CYS A 372 10.84 -12.79 5.41
CA CYS A 372 9.96 -12.55 4.27
C CYS A 372 9.41 -11.11 4.28
N ASP A 373 9.58 -10.38 3.19
CA ASP A 373 9.10 -9.00 3.03
C ASP A 373 8.02 -8.92 1.94
N PHE A 374 6.77 -8.64 2.34
CA PHE A 374 5.62 -8.61 1.45
C PHE A 374 5.53 -7.31 0.65
N HIS A 375 5.42 -7.48 -0.67
CA HIS A 375 5.46 -6.42 -1.67
C HIS A 375 4.37 -6.56 -2.73
N GLY A 376 4.13 -5.47 -3.47
CA GLY A 376 3.33 -5.45 -4.69
C GLY A 376 4.18 -5.30 -5.95
N HIS A 377 3.79 -5.96 -7.04
CA HIS A 377 4.47 -5.82 -8.34
C HIS A 377 3.50 -5.25 -9.38
N SER A 378 3.85 -4.09 -9.96
CA SER A 378 2.93 -3.37 -10.86
C SER A 378 2.89 -3.88 -12.30
N ARG A 379 3.63 -4.95 -12.62
CA ARG A 379 3.84 -5.45 -13.99
C ARG A 379 3.65 -6.97 -14.14
N LYS A 380 3.53 -7.70 -13.04
CA LYS A 380 3.40 -9.17 -13.06
C LYS A 380 2.08 -9.53 -12.40
N LYS A 381 1.48 -10.60 -12.90
CA LYS A 381 0.30 -11.24 -12.30
C LYS A 381 0.77 -12.29 -11.30
N ASN A 382 -0.15 -12.81 -10.49
CA ASN A 382 0.10 -13.90 -9.54
C ASN A 382 1.11 -13.58 -8.43
N VAL A 383 1.33 -14.56 -7.53
CA VAL A 383 2.29 -14.48 -6.43
C VAL A 383 3.59 -15.14 -6.82
N PHE A 384 4.72 -14.53 -6.50
CA PHE A 384 6.06 -15.09 -6.73
C PHE A 384 7.04 -14.53 -5.71
N MET A 385 8.24 -15.11 -5.63
CA MET A 385 9.24 -14.74 -4.64
C MET A 385 10.58 -14.34 -5.26
N TYR A 386 11.23 -13.37 -4.64
CA TYR A 386 12.61 -13.01 -4.95
C TYR A 386 13.52 -13.35 -3.76
N GLY A 387 14.42 -14.30 -3.95
CA GLY A 387 15.42 -14.68 -2.93
C GLY A 387 16.83 -14.20 -3.27
N CYS A 388 17.82 -14.76 -2.58
CA CYS A 388 19.23 -14.47 -2.79
C CYS A 388 20.03 -15.78 -2.97
N GLU A 389 20.37 -16.09 -4.22
CA GLU A 389 21.15 -17.28 -4.58
C GLU A 389 22.63 -17.09 -4.21
N ARG A 390 23.21 -18.11 -3.57
CA ARG A 390 24.65 -18.21 -3.35
C ARG A 390 25.34 -18.63 -4.64
N LYS A 391 26.28 -17.83 -5.13
CA LYS A 391 27.15 -18.24 -6.25
C LYS A 391 28.24 -19.19 -5.75
N SER A 392 28.42 -20.31 -6.43
CA SER A 392 29.60 -21.18 -6.29
C SER A 392 30.72 -20.71 -7.23
N GLY A 393 31.89 -20.31 -6.72
CA GLY A 393 33.11 -20.08 -7.53
C GLY A 393 33.93 -18.82 -7.20
N LYS A 394 35.16 -18.75 -7.75
CA LYS A 394 36.10 -17.61 -7.65
C LYS A 394 35.45 -16.34 -8.22
N GLY A 395 34.99 -15.45 -7.35
CA GLY A 395 34.10 -14.33 -7.71
C GLY A 395 32.81 -14.27 -6.87
N ALA A 396 32.66 -15.18 -5.90
CA ALA A 396 31.70 -15.04 -4.81
C ALA A 396 31.86 -13.66 -4.17
N LEU A 397 30.77 -12.88 -4.14
CA LEU A 397 30.70 -11.72 -3.26
C LEU A 397 30.95 -12.22 -1.84
N SER A 398 32.06 -11.80 -1.26
CA SER A 398 32.61 -12.18 0.05
C SER A 398 31.77 -11.68 1.23
N GLY A 399 30.45 -11.69 1.12
CA GLY A 399 29.56 -10.95 2.03
C GLY A 399 28.75 -11.78 3.00
N ALA A 400 28.62 -13.10 2.84
CA ALA A 400 27.95 -13.95 3.82
C ALA A 400 28.99 -14.62 4.71
N PRO A 401 28.98 -14.45 6.05
CA PRO A 401 29.91 -15.12 6.94
C PRO A 401 29.79 -16.63 6.75
N ILE A 402 30.86 -17.24 6.23
CA ILE A 402 30.99 -18.69 6.03
C ILE A 402 30.97 -19.42 7.38
N GLU A 403 31.26 -18.72 8.49
CA GLU A 403 31.57 -19.31 9.79
C GLU A 403 30.36 -19.62 10.70
N ARG A 404 29.15 -19.16 10.37
CA ARG A 404 27.96 -19.44 11.23
C ARG A 404 27.13 -20.67 10.83
N MET A 405 27.50 -21.39 9.76
CA MET A 405 26.91 -22.69 9.44
C MET A 405 27.77 -23.81 10.03
N THR A 406 27.55 -24.15 11.31
CA THR A 406 28.21 -25.29 11.95
C THR A 406 27.58 -26.61 11.50
N GLY A 407 28.38 -27.47 10.84
CA GLY A 407 28.13 -28.91 10.63
C GLY A 407 27.26 -29.28 9.42
N SER A 408 27.71 -30.29 8.65
CA SER A 408 27.04 -31.08 7.58
C SER A 408 26.28 -30.36 6.43
N ALA A 409 25.73 -29.16 6.65
CA ALA A 409 24.90 -28.40 5.73
C ALA A 409 25.67 -27.75 4.56
N VAL A 410 27.00 -27.64 4.64
CA VAL A 410 27.82 -27.00 3.59
C VAL A 410 27.72 -27.72 2.25
N GLN A 411 27.47 -29.04 2.26
CA GLN A 411 27.37 -29.85 1.04
C GLN A 411 25.93 -29.97 0.50
N GLY A 412 24.91 -29.65 1.32
CA GLY A 412 23.48 -29.67 0.96
C GLY A 412 22.82 -28.30 0.74
N ALA A 413 23.51 -27.19 1.04
CA ALA A 413 22.97 -25.82 1.02
C ALA A 413 22.79 -25.18 -0.37
N ARG A 414 22.71 -25.98 -1.44
CA ARG A 414 22.44 -25.46 -2.80
C ARG A 414 20.92 -25.31 -2.95
N LEU A 415 20.46 -24.12 -3.34
CA LEU A 415 19.04 -23.81 -3.65
C LEU A 415 18.07 -23.76 -2.46
N LEU A 416 18.55 -23.56 -1.22
CA LEU A 416 17.66 -23.41 -0.04
C LEU A 416 16.62 -22.30 -0.25
N GLU A 417 17.02 -21.20 -0.90
CA GLU A 417 16.15 -20.08 -1.26
C GLU A 417 15.03 -20.46 -2.23
N ARG A 418 15.12 -21.63 -2.88
CA ARG A 418 14.12 -22.12 -3.84
C ARG A 418 13.18 -23.16 -3.25
N VAL A 419 13.50 -23.76 -2.11
CA VAL A 419 12.70 -24.82 -1.49
C VAL A 419 11.31 -24.32 -1.13
N PHE A 420 11.22 -23.19 -0.41
CA PHE A 420 9.92 -22.64 0.01
C PHE A 420 9.06 -22.16 -1.18
N PRO A 421 9.59 -21.40 -2.16
CA PRO A 421 8.85 -21.08 -3.38
C PRO A 421 8.39 -22.33 -4.17
N CYS A 422 9.19 -23.39 -4.22
CA CYS A 422 8.82 -24.63 -4.90
C CYS A 422 7.66 -25.35 -4.18
N ALA A 423 7.72 -25.44 -2.85
CA ALA A 423 6.65 -26.00 -2.04
C ALA A 423 5.33 -25.20 -2.20
N LEU A 424 5.40 -23.87 -2.25
CA LEU A 424 4.24 -23.02 -2.51
C LEU A 424 3.64 -23.28 -3.90
N TRP A 425 4.48 -23.44 -4.92
CA TRP A 425 4.01 -23.76 -6.26
C TRP A 425 3.29 -25.11 -6.32
N HIS A 426 3.78 -26.13 -5.62
CA HIS A 426 3.08 -27.42 -5.54
C HIS A 426 1.78 -27.36 -4.73
N THR A 427 1.68 -26.44 -3.76
CA THR A 427 0.50 -26.31 -2.89
C THR A 427 -0.59 -25.45 -3.52
N ALA A 428 -0.21 -24.42 -4.29
CA ALA A 428 -1.13 -23.45 -4.91
C ALA A 428 -0.65 -23.06 -6.32
N PRO A 429 -0.61 -24.00 -7.29
CA PRO A 429 -0.05 -23.78 -8.62
C PRO A 429 -0.86 -22.79 -9.47
N ASP A 430 -2.12 -22.56 -9.13
CA ASP A 430 -3.05 -21.63 -9.77
C ASP A 430 -2.80 -20.17 -9.36
N ILE A 431 -2.24 -19.95 -8.16
CA ILE A 431 -2.01 -18.62 -7.59
C ILE A 431 -0.50 -18.26 -7.54
N PHE A 432 0.37 -19.25 -7.38
CA PHE A 432 1.82 -19.06 -7.26
C PHE A 432 2.56 -19.37 -8.56
N ALA A 433 3.30 -18.40 -9.09
CA ALA A 433 4.07 -18.50 -10.32
C ALA A 433 5.58 -18.69 -10.01
N PHE A 434 6.03 -19.95 -9.90
CA PHE A 434 7.44 -20.25 -9.65
C PHE A 434 8.36 -19.72 -10.75
N GLN A 435 7.92 -19.78 -12.01
CA GLN A 435 8.63 -19.26 -13.18
C GLN A 435 8.92 -17.75 -13.09
N ASP A 436 8.14 -17.01 -12.30
CA ASP A 436 8.32 -15.59 -12.10
C ASP A 436 9.28 -15.25 -10.95
N CYS A 437 9.70 -16.25 -10.17
CA CYS A 437 10.66 -16.10 -9.11
C CYS A 437 12.05 -15.72 -9.64
N ASN A 438 12.82 -14.98 -8.83
CA ASN A 438 14.15 -14.52 -9.20
C ASN A 438 15.07 -14.48 -7.99
N PHE A 439 16.15 -15.26 -8.05
CA PHE A 439 17.10 -15.42 -6.96
C PHE A 439 18.41 -14.66 -7.20
N LYS A 440 18.58 -14.05 -8.38
CA LYS A 440 19.79 -13.31 -8.72
C LYS A 440 19.81 -11.95 -8.02
N VAL A 441 20.87 -11.69 -7.27
CA VAL A 441 21.11 -10.37 -6.66
C VAL A 441 21.63 -9.39 -7.72
N GLN A 442 20.91 -8.29 -7.93
CA GLN A 442 21.30 -7.19 -8.81
C GLN A 442 21.94 -6.06 -8.00
N LYS A 443 22.92 -5.36 -8.56
CA LYS A 443 23.63 -4.24 -7.90
C LYS A 443 22.68 -3.17 -7.33
N ALA A 444 21.65 -2.81 -8.09
CA ALA A 444 20.65 -1.82 -7.65
C ALA A 444 19.75 -2.28 -6.47
N LYS A 445 19.91 -3.53 -6.01
CA LYS A 445 19.14 -4.15 -4.93
C LYS A 445 20.00 -4.50 -3.71
N GLU A 446 21.28 -4.14 -3.71
CA GLU A 446 22.21 -4.52 -2.64
C GLU A 446 21.80 -4.01 -1.26
N ASN A 447 21.13 -2.86 -1.20
CA ASN A 447 20.69 -2.24 0.05
C ASN A 447 19.22 -2.56 0.39
N THR A 448 18.64 -3.58 -0.25
CA THR A 448 17.28 -4.06 0.09
C THR A 448 17.31 -4.96 1.33
N ALA A 449 16.19 -5.06 2.02
CA ALA A 449 16.03 -5.89 3.21
C ALA A 449 16.57 -7.31 3.02
N ARG A 450 16.08 -7.99 1.98
CA ARG A 450 16.46 -9.38 1.69
C ARG A 450 17.96 -9.54 1.47
N VAL A 451 18.61 -8.61 0.76
CA VAL A 451 20.03 -8.76 0.40
C VAL A 451 20.91 -8.42 1.59
N VAL A 452 20.57 -7.38 2.34
CA VAL A 452 21.32 -6.97 3.53
C VAL A 452 21.23 -8.03 4.62
N LEU A 453 20.03 -8.53 4.92
CA LEU A 453 19.85 -9.59 5.92
C LEU A 453 20.44 -10.92 5.44
N TRP A 454 20.38 -11.25 4.15
CA TRP A 454 21.09 -12.41 3.63
C TRP A 454 22.61 -12.30 3.80
N ARG A 455 23.20 -11.13 3.52
CA ARG A 455 24.65 -10.90 3.69
C ARG A 455 25.06 -10.87 5.16
N GLU A 456 24.48 -9.96 5.94
CA GLU A 456 24.89 -9.71 7.33
C GLU A 456 24.43 -10.79 8.31
N CYS A 457 23.32 -11.47 8.01
CA CYS A 457 22.64 -12.36 8.93
C CYS A 457 22.51 -13.81 8.39
N ALA A 458 22.99 -14.11 7.19
CA ALA A 458 22.90 -15.43 6.56
C ALA A 458 21.45 -16.00 6.47
N LEU A 459 20.44 -15.12 6.47
CA LEU A 459 19.03 -15.52 6.36
C LEU A 459 18.64 -15.88 4.93
N VAL A 460 17.67 -16.79 4.80
CA VAL A 460 17.01 -17.16 3.53
C VAL A 460 15.83 -16.24 3.25
#